data_AF-A0A8T3ZNC7-F1
#
_entry.id   AF-A0A8T3ZNC7-F1
#
_cell.length_a   1.000
_cell.length_b   1.000
_cell.length_c   1.000
_cell.angle_alpha   90.00
_cell.angle_beta   90.00
_cell.angle_gamma   90.00
#
_symmetry.space_group_name_H-M   'P 1'
#
loop_
_entity.id
_entity.type
_entity.pdbx_description
1 polymer ?
#
loop_
_entity_poly.entity_id
_entity_poly.type
_entity_poly.pdbx_seq_one_letter_code
_entity_poly.pdbx_strand_id
1 'polypeptide(L)'
;MPNVITKFLDKITGVEEESSSSYADEEYVTVDLNEQQMKQLETVKTGAQITVKVHKLKADSEYQTVLDFVRNNNIVILDISLLKASDFTGLKMLSGKLKQKCAEMGWGLGALSNDLLMVTPTSVKFEKKKQEEALVEKM
;
A
#
# COMPACT_ATOMS: atom_id res chain seq x y z
N MET A 1 28.44 6.39 -24.71
CA MET A 1 28.55 7.10 -23.42
C MET A 1 27.68 6.35 -22.42
N PRO A 2 28.20 5.79 -21.32
CA PRO A 2 27.38 5.07 -20.35
C PRO A 2 26.55 6.04 -19.49
N ASN A 3 25.27 5.70 -19.31
CA ASN A 3 24.21 6.51 -18.69
C ASN A 3 24.42 6.71 -17.19
N VAL A 4 24.18 7.93 -16.72
CA VAL A 4 24.36 8.39 -15.32
C VAL A 4 23.38 7.71 -14.34
N ILE A 5 22.30 7.12 -14.87
CA ILE A 5 21.22 6.45 -14.12
C ILE A 5 21.74 5.19 -13.40
N THR A 6 22.66 4.45 -14.01
CA THR A 6 23.20 3.19 -13.44
C THR A 6 24.02 3.45 -12.16
N LYS A 7 24.76 4.57 -12.11
CA LYS A 7 25.58 4.94 -10.94
C LYS A 7 24.77 5.34 -9.71
N PHE A 8 23.51 5.72 -9.87
CA PHE A 8 22.64 6.10 -8.75
C PHE A 8 21.95 4.89 -8.13
N LEU A 9 21.71 3.83 -8.92
CA LEU A 9 21.13 2.56 -8.47
C LEU A 9 22.13 1.71 -7.66
N ASP A 10 23.40 1.68 -8.04
CA ASP A 10 24.45 0.96 -7.28
C ASP A 10 24.64 1.52 -5.87
N LYS A 11 24.47 2.84 -5.69
CA LYS A 11 24.67 3.51 -4.40
C LYS A 11 23.52 3.31 -3.41
N ILE A 12 22.35 2.87 -3.88
CA ILE A 12 21.16 2.60 -3.07
C ILE A 12 21.07 1.11 -2.70
N THR A 13 21.61 0.23 -3.53
CA THR A 13 21.35 -1.22 -3.42
C THR A 13 22.45 -2.00 -2.72
N GLY A 14 23.69 -1.52 -2.63
CA GLY A 14 24.73 -2.20 -1.86
C GLY A 14 24.97 -3.65 -2.28
N VAL A 15 24.72 -3.97 -3.55
CA VAL A 15 25.00 -5.28 -4.12
C VAL A 15 26.26 -5.15 -4.96
N GLU A 16 27.37 -5.69 -4.45
CA GLU A 16 28.56 -5.93 -5.24
C GLU A 16 28.25 -7.08 -6.21
N GLU A 17 28.22 -6.79 -7.50
CA GLU A 17 28.23 -7.83 -8.54
C GLU A 17 29.64 -8.41 -8.64
N GLU A 18 29.91 -9.49 -7.91
CA GLU A 18 30.97 -10.42 -8.28
C GLU A 18 30.41 -11.42 -9.29
N SER A 19 30.73 -11.16 -10.56
CA SER A 19 30.65 -12.16 -11.61
C SER A 19 31.68 -13.28 -11.37
N SER A 20 31.26 -14.50 -11.70
CA SER A 20 32.02 -15.74 -11.86
C SER A 20 32.16 -16.66 -10.64
N SER A 21 31.29 -17.66 -10.58
CA SER A 21 31.66 -18.97 -10.05
C SER A 21 31.06 -20.07 -10.91
N SER A 22 31.84 -21.12 -11.07
CA SER A 22 31.69 -22.22 -12.02
C SER A 22 30.39 -23.00 -11.86
N TYR A 23 29.84 -23.48 -12.98
CA TYR A 23 28.85 -24.55 -13.02
C TYR A 23 29.39 -25.81 -12.32
N ALA A 24 29.13 -25.93 -11.03
CA ALA A 24 29.16 -27.18 -10.31
C ALA A 24 27.74 -27.72 -10.32
N ASP A 25 27.62 -28.92 -10.86
CA ASP A 25 26.42 -29.74 -11.01
C ASP A 25 25.53 -29.69 -9.75
N GLU A 26 24.47 -28.87 -9.78
CA GLU A 26 23.45 -28.86 -8.74
C GLU A 26 22.56 -30.08 -8.95
N GLU A 27 22.78 -31.11 -8.15
CA GLU A 27 21.89 -32.26 -8.05
C GLU A 27 20.52 -31.77 -7.54
N TYR A 28 19.61 -31.48 -8.48
CA TYR A 28 18.25 -31.11 -8.16
C TYR A 28 17.52 -32.30 -7.55
N VAL A 29 17.19 -32.21 -6.26
CA VAL A 29 16.26 -33.13 -5.62
C VAL A 29 14.86 -32.81 -6.10
N THR A 30 14.32 -33.62 -7.01
CA THR A 30 12.91 -33.59 -7.39
C THR A 30 12.08 -34.09 -6.22
N VAL A 31 11.49 -33.16 -5.46
CA VAL A 31 10.52 -33.49 -4.41
C VAL A 31 9.15 -33.62 -5.08
N ASP A 32 8.56 -34.81 -5.01
CA ASP A 32 7.23 -35.09 -5.55
C ASP A 32 6.17 -34.52 -4.58
N LEU A 33 5.96 -33.21 -4.67
CA LEU A 33 5.02 -32.48 -3.82
C LEU A 33 3.61 -32.67 -4.37
N ASN A 34 2.71 -33.15 -3.52
CA ASN A 34 1.30 -33.25 -3.90
C ASN A 34 0.67 -31.85 -4.05
N GLU A 35 -0.46 -31.76 -4.76
CA GLU A 35 -1.15 -30.49 -5.06
C GLU A 35 -1.46 -29.64 -3.81
N GLN A 36 -1.65 -30.27 -2.65
CA GLN A 36 -1.89 -29.58 -1.38
C GLN A 36 -0.63 -28.88 -0.84
N GLN A 37 0.54 -29.52 -0.97
CA GLN A 37 1.83 -28.94 -0.60
C GLN A 37 2.26 -27.84 -1.58
N MET A 38 1.98 -28.00 -2.88
CA MET A 38 2.15 -26.96 -3.89
C MET A 38 1.33 -25.70 -3.57
N LYS A 39 0.04 -25.85 -3.23
CA LYS A 39 -0.81 -24.72 -2.80
C LYS A 39 -0.27 -24.03 -1.55
N GLN A 40 0.25 -24.78 -0.58
CA GLN A 40 0.85 -24.18 0.62
C GLN A 40 2.10 -23.36 0.29
N LEU A 41 2.95 -23.84 -0.62
CA LEU A 41 4.14 -23.11 -1.08
C LEU A 41 3.80 -21.85 -1.90
N GLU A 42 2.75 -21.88 -2.73
CA GLU A 42 2.25 -20.68 -3.41
C GLU A 42 1.72 -19.63 -2.44
N THR A 43 1.06 -20.07 -1.37
CA THR A 43 0.57 -19.20 -0.28
C THR A 43 1.75 -18.57 0.48
N VAL A 44 2.85 -19.30 0.66
CA VAL A 44 4.06 -18.81 1.34
C VAL A 44 4.84 -17.80 0.48
N LYS A 45 4.84 -17.93 -0.86
CA LYS A 45 5.50 -16.97 -1.76
C LYS A 45 4.77 -15.63 -1.93
N THR A 46 3.49 -15.53 -1.52
CA THR A 46 2.65 -14.33 -1.71
C THR A 46 2.09 -13.73 -0.41
N GLY A 47 2.46 -14.25 0.76
CA GLY A 47 1.89 -13.87 2.05
C GLY A 47 2.40 -12.55 2.62
N ALA A 48 2.09 -11.42 2.01
CA ALA A 48 2.24 -10.13 2.69
C ALA A 48 1.27 -10.11 3.90
N GLN A 49 1.80 -9.92 5.11
CA GLN A 49 0.97 -9.86 6.34
C GLN A 49 -0.03 -8.70 6.32
N ILE A 50 0.27 -7.65 5.56
CA ILE A 50 -0.57 -6.49 5.31
C ILE A 50 -0.45 -6.14 3.83
N THR A 51 -1.57 -6.01 3.14
CA THR A 51 -1.60 -5.53 1.75
C THR A 51 -2.06 -4.07 1.72
N VAL A 52 -1.52 -3.28 0.78
CA VAL A 52 -1.97 -1.91 0.50
C VAL A 52 -2.66 -1.89 -0.86
N LYS A 53 -3.86 -1.33 -0.94
CA LYS A 53 -4.59 -1.17 -2.20
C LYS A 53 -4.99 0.28 -2.43
N VAL A 54 -4.73 0.78 -3.63
CA VAL A 54 -5.32 2.03 -4.11
C VAL A 54 -6.68 1.71 -4.72
N HIS A 55 -7.73 2.37 -4.24
CA HIS A 55 -9.10 2.20 -4.68
C HIS A 55 -9.67 3.55 -5.12
N LYS A 56 -9.99 3.63 -6.41
CA LYS A 56 -10.55 4.84 -7.02
C LYS A 56 -12.06 4.87 -6.81
N LEU A 57 -12.50 5.72 -5.88
CA LEU A 57 -13.91 5.85 -5.51
C LEU A 57 -14.70 6.54 -6.62
N LYS A 58 -15.74 5.84 -7.07
CA LYS A 58 -16.70 6.30 -8.08
C LYS A 58 -18.05 6.61 -7.47
N ALA A 59 -18.44 5.91 -6.40
CA ALA A 59 -19.74 6.09 -5.75
C ALA A 59 -19.71 5.70 -4.25
N ASP A 60 -20.68 6.21 -3.48
CA ASP A 60 -20.88 5.84 -2.06
C ASP A 60 -21.21 4.34 -1.88
N SER A 61 -21.73 3.66 -2.91
CA SER A 61 -22.02 2.22 -2.87
C SER A 61 -20.77 1.35 -2.64
N GLU A 62 -19.58 1.86 -2.96
CA GLU A 62 -18.31 1.16 -2.74
C GLU A 62 -17.85 1.19 -1.27
N TYR A 63 -18.58 1.89 -0.40
CA TYR A 63 -18.28 2.01 1.03
C TYR A 63 -18.07 0.66 1.71
N GLN A 64 -18.96 -0.31 1.48
CA GLN A 64 -18.86 -1.61 2.14
C GLN A 64 -17.60 -2.38 1.70
N THR A 65 -17.26 -2.33 0.42
CA THR A 65 -16.04 -2.92 -0.14
C THR A 65 -14.78 -2.35 0.52
N VAL A 66 -14.76 -1.05 0.76
CA VAL A 66 -13.67 -0.37 1.47
C VAL A 66 -13.55 -0.89 2.90
N LEU A 67 -14.66 -1.02 3.63
CA LEU A 67 -14.65 -1.53 5.00
C LEU A 67 -14.18 -2.98 5.06
N ASP A 68 -14.66 -3.84 4.17
CA ASP A 68 -14.32 -5.26 4.17
C ASP A 68 -12.83 -5.48 3.90
N PHE A 69 -12.23 -4.63 3.05
CA PHE A 69 -10.79 -4.66 2.82
C PHE A 69 -10.00 -4.34 4.09
N VAL A 70 -10.39 -3.29 4.83
CA VAL A 70 -9.71 -2.88 6.07
C VAL A 70 -9.94 -3.88 7.21
N ARG A 71 -11.14 -4.51 7.29
CA ARG A 71 -11.42 -5.60 8.25
C ARG A 71 -10.46 -6.77 8.10
N ASN A 72 -10.02 -7.05 6.88
CA ASN A 72 -9.04 -8.10 6.58
C ASN A 72 -7.59 -7.68 6.88
N ASN A 73 -7.40 -6.74 7.82
CA ASN A 73 -6.10 -6.21 8.26
C ASN A 73 -5.25 -5.58 7.13
N ASN A 74 -5.90 -5.01 6.12
CA ASN A 74 -5.24 -4.36 4.98
C ASN A 74 -5.43 -2.84 5.01
N ILE A 75 -4.54 -2.11 4.33
CA ILE A 75 -4.59 -0.65 4.21
C ILE A 75 -5.21 -0.27 2.86
N VAL A 76 -6.14 0.68 2.87
CA VAL A 76 -6.72 1.20 1.63
C VAL A 76 -6.41 2.69 1.47
N ILE A 77 -5.90 3.05 0.29
CA ILE A 77 -5.76 4.43 -0.15
C ILE A 77 -6.93 4.70 -1.10
N LEU A 78 -7.75 5.66 -0.74
CA LEU A 78 -8.94 6.06 -1.48
C LEU A 78 -8.61 7.28 -2.34
N ASP A 79 -8.64 7.09 -3.66
CA ASP A 79 -8.63 8.20 -4.60
C ASP A 79 -10.06 8.73 -4.78
N ILE A 80 -10.30 9.92 -4.24
CA ILE A 80 -11.60 10.59 -4.25
C ILE A 80 -11.75 11.61 -5.38
N SER A 81 -10.77 11.73 -6.29
CA SER A 81 -10.76 12.73 -7.35
C SER A 81 -12.04 12.73 -8.20
N LEU A 82 -12.52 11.55 -8.60
CA LEU A 82 -13.74 11.41 -9.40
C LEU A 82 -14.98 11.80 -8.61
N LEU A 83 -15.16 11.20 -7.43
CA LEU A 83 -16.34 11.46 -6.60
C LEU A 83 -16.40 12.94 -6.18
N LYS A 84 -15.26 13.57 -5.90
CA LYS A 84 -15.16 15.00 -5.59
C LYS A 84 -15.64 15.88 -6.73
N ALA A 85 -15.36 15.49 -7.98
CA ALA A 85 -15.76 16.23 -9.17
C ALA A 85 -17.23 15.99 -9.56
N SER A 86 -17.74 14.76 -9.38
CA SER A 86 -19.08 14.37 -9.83
C SER A 86 -20.17 14.50 -8.78
N ASP A 87 -19.87 14.21 -7.50
CA ASP A 87 -20.84 14.18 -6.41
C ASP A 87 -20.18 14.55 -5.05
N PHE A 88 -20.01 15.86 -4.85
CA PHE A 88 -19.43 16.39 -3.62
C PHE A 88 -20.27 16.10 -2.37
N THR A 89 -21.60 16.04 -2.50
CA THR A 89 -22.51 15.73 -1.38
C THR A 89 -22.33 14.29 -0.94
N GLY A 90 -22.29 13.34 -1.89
CA GLY A 90 -21.99 11.94 -1.64
C GLY A 90 -20.62 11.76 -0.99
N LEU A 91 -19.59 12.47 -1.46
CA LEU A 91 -18.25 12.46 -0.83
C LEU A 91 -18.30 12.93 0.63
N LYS A 92 -19.05 13.99 0.94
CA LYS A 92 -19.19 14.52 2.32
C LYS A 92 -19.87 13.50 3.23
N MET A 93 -20.92 12.84 2.75
CA MET A 93 -21.62 11.79 3.48
C MET A 93 -20.72 10.57 3.71
N LEU A 94 -20.05 10.08 2.66
CA LEU A 94 -19.10 8.96 2.72
C LEU A 94 -17.97 9.26 3.72
N SER A 95 -17.40 10.46 3.68
CA SER A 95 -16.35 10.90 4.60
C SER A 95 -16.84 10.91 6.05
N GLY A 96 -18.09 11.31 6.29
CA GLY A 96 -18.73 11.25 7.60
C GLY A 96 -18.89 9.81 8.11
N LYS A 97 -19.42 8.93 7.26
CA LYS A 97 -19.56 7.49 7.56
C LYS A 97 -18.21 6.85 7.87
N LEU A 98 -17.18 7.11 7.06
CA LEU A 98 -15.82 6.61 7.28
C LEU A 98 -15.24 7.11 8.61
N LYS A 99 -15.38 8.40 8.93
CA LYS A 99 -14.92 8.95 10.23
C LYS A 99 -15.58 8.24 11.41
N GLN A 100 -16.91 8.13 11.38
CA GLN A 100 -17.65 7.44 12.43
C GLN A 100 -17.19 5.99 12.53
N LYS A 101 -17.09 5.28 11.40
CA LYS A 101 -16.71 3.86 11.42
C LYS A 101 -15.29 3.63 11.90
N CYS A 102 -14.36 4.50 11.52
CA CYS A 102 -12.99 4.41 12.00
C CYS A 102 -12.90 4.67 13.50
N ALA A 103 -13.66 5.62 14.04
CA ALA A 103 -13.73 5.86 15.49
C ALA A 103 -14.31 4.66 16.24
N GLU A 104 -15.39 4.04 15.72
CA GLU A 104 -16.01 2.83 16.31
C GLU A 104 -15.04 1.64 16.36
N MET A 105 -14.26 1.44 15.29
CA MET A 105 -13.38 0.28 15.13
C MET A 105 -11.95 0.52 15.65
N GLY A 106 -11.62 1.73 16.09
CA GLY A 106 -10.26 2.13 16.44
C GLY A 106 -9.30 2.18 15.25
N TRP A 107 -9.82 2.33 14.03
CA TRP A 107 -9.04 2.43 12.80
C TRP A 107 -8.48 3.83 12.60
N GLY A 108 -7.40 3.92 11.83
CA GLY A 108 -6.84 5.20 11.42
C GLY A 108 -7.51 5.72 10.14
N LEU A 109 -7.79 7.03 10.11
CA LEU A 109 -8.22 7.74 8.91
C LEU A 109 -7.37 9.01 8.75
N GLY A 110 -6.76 9.19 7.59
CA GLY A 110 -5.92 10.35 7.28
C GLY A 110 -6.05 10.80 5.83
N ALA A 111 -5.75 12.07 5.58
CA ALA A 111 -5.55 12.56 4.22
C ALA A 111 -4.05 12.47 3.88
N LEU A 112 -3.73 11.92 2.70
CA LEU A 112 -2.38 11.91 2.14
C LEU A 112 -2.17 13.12 1.22
N SER A 113 -3.22 13.55 0.53
CA SER A 113 -3.25 14.75 -0.32
C SER A 113 -4.67 15.31 -0.42
N ASN A 114 -4.88 16.34 -1.25
CA ASN A 114 -6.20 16.93 -1.50
C ASN A 114 -7.23 15.97 -2.10
N ASP A 115 -6.77 14.88 -2.73
CA ASP A 115 -7.61 13.91 -3.44
C ASP A 115 -7.37 12.47 -2.99
N LEU A 116 -6.48 12.25 -2.01
CA LEU A 116 -6.15 10.91 -1.50
C LEU A 116 -6.42 10.84 0.01
N LEU A 117 -7.25 9.87 0.41
CA LEU A 117 -7.45 9.48 1.79
C LEU A 117 -6.80 8.12 2.04
N MET A 118 -6.42 7.83 3.27
CA MET A 118 -5.92 6.52 3.69
C MET A 118 -6.70 6.05 4.90
N VAL A 119 -7.09 4.78 4.87
CA VAL A 119 -7.73 4.08 5.99
C VAL A 119 -6.86 2.91 6.40
N THR A 120 -6.54 2.81 7.68
CA THR A 120 -5.65 1.79 8.23
C THR A 120 -6.35 0.98 9.33
N PRO A 121 -6.07 -0.33 9.44
CA PRO A 121 -6.57 -1.14 10.55
C PRO A 121 -5.87 -0.74 11.87
N THR A 122 -6.38 -1.23 13.01
CA THR A 122 -5.83 -0.97 14.35
C THR A 122 -4.36 -1.34 14.52
N SER A 123 -3.88 -2.31 13.73
CA SER A 123 -2.48 -2.76 13.72
C SER A 123 -1.50 -1.73 13.12
N VAL A 124 -2.00 -0.68 12.46
CA VAL A 124 -1.20 0.31 11.73
C VAL A 124 -1.53 1.73 12.21
N LYS A 125 -0.51 2.46 12.66
CA LYS A 125 -0.63 3.83 13.14
C LYS A 125 -0.13 4.85 12.11
N PHE A 126 -0.76 6.02 12.09
CA PHE A 126 -0.29 7.16 11.33
C PHE A 126 0.77 7.93 12.15
N GLU A 127 1.97 8.04 11.62
CA GLU A 127 2.93 9.06 12.07
C GLU A 127 2.81 10.29 11.18
N LYS A 128 2.18 11.35 11.70
CA LYS A 128 2.22 12.65 11.05
C LYS A 128 3.45 13.39 11.56
N LYS A 129 4.49 13.54 10.72
CA LYS A 129 5.46 14.61 10.95
C LYS A 129 4.72 15.92 10.75
N LYS A 130 4.67 16.74 11.80
CA LYS A 130 4.21 18.13 11.71
C LYS A 130 5.10 18.78 10.66
N GLN A 131 4.56 19.09 9.48
CA GLN A 131 5.29 19.92 8.53
C GLN A 131 5.57 21.23 9.26
N GLU A 132 6.85 21.54 9.49
CA GLU A 132 7.24 22.91 9.79
C GLU A 132 6.74 23.74 8.62
N GLU A 133 5.73 24.57 8.87
CA GLU A 133 5.35 25.63 7.96
C GLU A 133 6.62 26.44 7.72
N ALA A 134 7.19 26.31 6.53
CA ALA A 134 8.25 27.19 6.08
C ALA A 134 7.66 28.60 6.06
N LEU A 135 7.96 29.35 7.12
CA LEU A 135 7.98 30.80 7.16
C LEU A 135 8.83 31.28 5.96
N VAL A 136 8.21 31.43 4.80
CA VAL A 136 8.68 32.37 3.79
C VAL A 136 7.79 33.59 3.92
N GLU A 137 8.01 34.28 5.03
CA GLU A 137 7.59 35.66 5.22
C GLU A 137 8.42 36.52 4.25
N LYS A 138 7.71 37.20 3.34
CA LYS A 138 8.08 38.44 2.64
C LYS A 138 9.58 38.82 2.60
N MET A 139 10.14 38.79 1.39
CA MET A 139 11.14 39.77 0.93
C MET A 139 10.77 40.27 -0.45
#